data_AF-A0AA42Y148-F1
#
_entry.id   AF-A0AA42Y148-F1
#
_cell.length_a   1.000
_cell.length_b   1.000
_cell.length_c   1.000
_cell.angle_alpha   90.00
_cell.angle_beta   90.00
_cell.angle_gamma   90.00
#
_symmetry.space_group_name_H-M   'P 1'
#
loop_
_entity.id
_entity.type
_entity.pdbx_description
1 polymer ?
#
loop_
_entity_poly.entity_id
_entity_poly.type
_entity_poly.pdbx_seq_one_letter_code
_entity_poly.pdbx_strand_id
1 'polypeptide(L)'
;MTTVRSLARSVWWLAFLWLGSTGAVRAQDPLVTTGTPWIVTVSHWGRWPALAASAGLVTFAALRQHDARESLDQLEGYCRADPARCFLVPGPGGLGELYADPEAESLFQEHARSERRARSFLLGGQLSLLAAGTMFLIDLVHDGDDPAKTIPFTPLEVYATRTRLGFSVRF
;
A
#
# COMPACT_ATOMS: atom_id res chain seq x y z
N MET A 1 38.44 -18.88 8.36
CA MET A 1 37.44 -19.01 9.44
C MET A 1 37.20 -17.64 10.07
N THR A 2 36.30 -16.80 9.53
CA THR A 2 35.91 -15.51 10.16
C THR A 2 34.73 -14.87 9.40
N THR A 3 33.47 -15.23 9.68
CA THR A 3 32.28 -14.44 9.26
C THR A 3 31.00 -14.88 10.00
N VAL A 4 31.00 -14.90 11.34
CA VAL A 4 29.76 -15.14 12.13
C VAL A 4 29.62 -14.09 13.24
N ARG A 5 29.72 -12.80 12.89
CA ARG A 5 29.58 -11.70 13.86
C ARG A 5 28.66 -10.56 13.43
N SER A 6 28.07 -10.62 12.22
CA SER A 6 27.33 -9.48 11.66
C SER A 6 25.81 -9.50 11.94
N LEU A 7 25.21 -10.66 12.25
CA LEU A 7 23.76 -10.79 12.37
C LEU A 7 23.17 -10.30 13.71
N ALA A 8 23.99 -10.01 14.72
CA ALA A 8 23.51 -9.64 16.06
C ALA A 8 23.14 -8.15 16.22
N ARG A 9 23.50 -7.27 15.27
CA ARG A 9 23.24 -5.81 15.39
C ARG A 9 21.90 -5.35 14.81
N SER A 10 21.25 -6.15 13.96
CA SER A 10 20.03 -5.70 13.25
C SER A 10 18.73 -5.98 14.01
N VAL A 11 18.75 -6.82 15.04
CA VAL A 11 17.54 -7.16 15.83
C VAL A 11 17.18 -6.05 16.84
N TRP A 12 18.15 -5.23 17.23
CA TRP A 12 17.92 -4.17 18.23
C TRP A 12 17.08 -2.98 17.72
N TRP A 13 17.06 -2.72 16.41
CA TRP A 13 16.28 -1.61 15.85
C TRP A 13 14.77 -1.89 15.82
N LEU A 14 14.36 -3.16 15.71
CA LEU A 14 12.94 -3.51 15.70
C LEU A 14 12.31 -3.46 17.11
N ALA A 15 13.10 -3.64 18.18
CA ALA A 15 12.62 -3.53 19.55
C ALA A 15 12.41 -2.08 20.02
N PHE A 16 13.19 -1.12 19.49
CA PHE A 16 13.10 0.28 19.89
C PHE A 16 11.89 1.02 19.29
N LEU A 17 11.33 0.54 18.18
CA LEU A 17 10.12 1.10 17.57
C LEU A 17 8.83 0.69 18.29
N TRP A 18 8.86 -0.33 19.15
CA TRP A 18 7.69 -0.79 19.91
C TRP A 18 7.59 -0.26 21.33
N LEU A 19 8.68 0.28 21.90
CA LEU A 19 8.69 0.76 23.29
C LEU A 19 8.29 2.24 23.49
N GLY A 20 7.99 2.97 22.40
CA GLY A 20 7.64 4.40 22.45
C GLY A 20 6.14 4.72 22.56
N SER A 21 5.25 3.73 22.43
CA SER A 21 3.80 3.98 22.29
C SER A 21 2.98 3.89 23.59
N THR A 22 3.60 3.67 24.76
CA THR A 22 2.92 3.86 26.05
C THR A 22 3.01 5.31 26.52
N GLY A 23 2.68 6.25 25.63
CA GLY A 23 2.38 7.63 26.02
C GLY A 23 1.09 7.59 26.83
N ALA A 24 1.16 8.03 28.09
CA ALA A 24 0.02 8.11 28.99
C ALA A 24 -1.22 8.69 28.29
N VAL A 25 -2.22 7.84 28.07
CA VAL A 25 -3.57 8.28 27.72
C VAL A 25 -4.09 9.01 28.94
N ARG A 26 -3.81 10.32 29.01
CA ARG A 26 -4.56 11.19 29.90
C ARG A 26 -5.98 11.20 29.35
N ALA A 27 -6.91 10.69 30.13
CA ALA A 27 -8.32 10.95 29.96
C ALA A 27 -8.47 12.48 29.91
N GLN A 28 -8.65 13.01 28.71
CA GLN A 28 -9.06 14.39 28.53
C GLN A 28 -10.56 14.38 28.81
N ASP A 29 -10.98 15.05 29.88
CA ASP A 29 -12.39 15.33 30.11
C ASP A 29 -12.96 15.95 28.83
N PRO A 30 -14.07 15.42 28.28
CA PRO A 30 -14.62 15.96 27.06
C PRO A 30 -15.07 17.39 27.32
N LEU A 31 -14.34 18.37 26.78
CA LEU A 31 -14.92 19.67 26.52
C LEU A 31 -16.11 19.41 25.59
N VAL A 32 -17.31 19.48 26.15
CA VAL A 32 -18.56 19.43 25.41
C VAL A 32 -18.56 20.64 24.49
N THR A 33 -18.02 20.43 23.29
CA THR A 33 -17.99 21.39 22.21
C THR A 33 -19.25 21.10 21.40
N THR A 34 -20.18 22.05 21.36
CA THR A 34 -21.53 21.94 20.78
C THR A 34 -21.56 21.86 19.25
N GLY A 35 -20.59 21.18 18.64
CA GLY A 35 -20.53 20.94 17.19
C GLY A 35 -19.55 19.82 16.85
N THR A 36 -19.91 18.96 15.90
CA THR A 36 -19.03 17.93 15.34
C THR A 36 -17.75 18.59 14.81
N PRO A 37 -16.55 18.15 15.25
CA PRO A 37 -15.29 18.69 14.75
C PRO A 37 -15.21 18.51 13.23
N TRP A 38 -14.69 19.52 12.51
CA TRP A 38 -14.56 19.47 11.05
C TRP A 38 -13.80 18.22 10.55
N ILE A 39 -12.85 17.73 11.36
CA ILE A 39 -12.07 16.53 11.04
C ILE A 39 -12.92 15.26 11.04
N VAL A 40 -13.95 15.17 11.89
CA VAL A 40 -14.89 14.05 11.90
C VAL A 40 -15.71 14.05 10.62
N THR A 41 -16.27 15.20 10.25
CA THR A 41 -17.02 15.36 9.00
C THR A 41 -16.18 15.02 7.76
N VAL A 42 -14.93 15.49 7.69
CA VAL A 42 -14.02 15.15 6.58
C VAL A 42 -13.66 13.67 6.58
N SER A 43 -13.43 13.06 7.75
CA SER A 43 -13.09 11.63 7.84
C SER A 43 -14.24 10.72 7.41
N HIS A 44 -15.48 11.10 7.76
CA HIS A 44 -16.69 10.35 7.45
C HIS A 44 -16.89 10.17 5.94
N TRP A 45 -16.70 11.26 5.19
CA TRP A 45 -16.82 11.27 3.73
C TRP A 45 -15.53 10.86 3.02
N GLY A 46 -14.37 11.17 3.60
CA GLY A 46 -13.05 10.95 2.99
C GLY A 46 -12.57 9.50 2.98
N ARG A 47 -13.05 8.66 3.90
CA ARG A 47 -12.64 7.24 3.97
C ARG A 47 -12.98 6.45 2.70
N TRP A 48 -14.12 6.73 2.07
CA TRP A 48 -14.60 6.01 0.89
C TRP A 48 -13.76 6.28 -0.36
N PRO A 49 -13.51 7.54 -0.78
CA PRO A 49 -12.63 7.82 -1.91
C PRO A 49 -11.19 7.40 -1.61
N ALA A 50 -10.71 7.50 -0.37
CA ALA A 50 -9.38 7.00 0.01
C ALA A 50 -9.26 5.47 -0.16
N LEU A 51 -10.29 4.73 0.26
CA LEU A 51 -10.35 3.27 0.08
C LEU A 51 -10.46 2.89 -1.40
N ALA A 52 -11.30 3.59 -2.17
CA ALA A 52 -11.42 3.38 -3.62
C ALA A 52 -10.10 3.69 -4.34
N ALA A 53 -9.41 4.76 -3.96
CA ALA A 53 -8.10 5.10 -4.48
C ALA A 53 -7.06 4.01 -4.16
N SER A 54 -7.06 3.47 -2.94
CA SER A 54 -6.18 2.36 -2.58
C SER A 54 -6.41 1.14 -3.48
N ALA A 55 -7.66 0.71 -3.62
CA ALA A 55 -8.01 -0.42 -4.49
C ALA A 55 -7.60 -0.18 -5.96
N GLY A 56 -7.86 1.03 -6.47
CA GLY A 56 -7.46 1.43 -7.82
C GLY A 56 -5.95 1.39 -8.02
N LEU A 57 -5.19 2.01 -7.11
CA LEU A 57 -3.72 2.07 -7.18
C LEU A 57 -3.08 0.68 -7.09
N VAL A 58 -3.59 -0.19 -6.20
CA VAL A 58 -3.12 -1.58 -6.12
C VAL A 58 -3.43 -2.35 -7.41
N THR A 59 -4.60 -2.13 -8.00
CA THR A 59 -4.96 -2.75 -9.29
C THR A 59 -4.06 -2.26 -10.42
N PHE A 60 -3.80 -0.95 -10.50
CA PHE A 60 -2.87 -0.39 -11.48
C PHE A 60 -1.44 -0.90 -11.30
N ALA A 61 -0.99 -1.08 -10.06
CA ALA A 61 0.30 -1.71 -9.80
C ALA A 61 0.36 -3.14 -10.34
N ALA A 62 -0.70 -3.94 -10.13
CA ALA A 62 -0.75 -5.31 -10.62
C ALA A 62 -0.71 -5.38 -12.16
N LEU A 63 -1.44 -4.49 -12.85
CA LEU A 63 -1.40 -4.39 -14.31
C LEU A 63 0.00 -4.03 -14.82
N ARG A 64 0.67 -3.06 -14.20
CA ARG A 64 2.04 -2.68 -14.57
C ARG A 64 3.08 -3.74 -14.27
N GLN A 65 2.83 -4.59 -13.28
CA GLN A 65 3.70 -5.75 -13.02
C GLN A 65 3.64 -6.76 -14.16
N HIS A 66 2.50 -6.88 -14.85
CA HIS A 66 2.38 -7.76 -16.00
C HIS A 66 3.23 -7.24 -17.18
N ASP A 67 3.17 -5.94 -17.47
CA ASP A 67 4.02 -5.29 -18.49
C ASP A 67 5.52 -5.48 -18.17
N ALA A 68 5.89 -5.37 -16.88
CA ALA A 68 7.26 -5.58 -16.43
C ALA A 68 7.72 -7.04 -16.60
N ARG A 69 6.83 -8.02 -16.40
CA ARG A 69 7.16 -9.43 -16.60
C ARG A 69 7.39 -9.76 -18.06
N GLU A 70 6.56 -9.23 -18.96
CA GLU A 70 6.70 -9.49 -20.39
C GLU A 70 8.05 -9.02 -20.95
N SER A 71 8.50 -7.82 -20.59
CA SER A 71 9.82 -7.31 -20.98
C SER A 71 10.98 -8.13 -20.38
N LEU A 72 10.81 -8.64 -19.16
CA LEU A 72 11.79 -9.52 -18.53
C LEU A 72 11.85 -10.89 -19.22
N ASP A 73 10.70 -11.49 -19.53
CA ASP A 73 10.61 -12.76 -20.23
C ASP A 73 11.24 -12.67 -21.63
N GLN A 74 11.05 -11.54 -22.32
CA GLN A 74 11.72 -11.25 -23.60
C GLN A 74 13.24 -11.15 -23.44
N LEU A 75 13.73 -10.44 -22.41
CA LEU A 75 15.16 -10.36 -22.11
C LEU A 75 15.76 -11.73 -21.77
N GLU A 76 15.07 -12.52 -20.94
CA GLU A 76 15.49 -13.88 -20.61
C GLU A 76 15.54 -14.78 -21.85
N GLY A 77 14.54 -14.67 -22.73
CA GLY A 77 14.50 -15.36 -24.01
C GLY A 77 15.69 -14.99 -24.90
N TYR A 78 15.99 -13.69 -24.99
CA TYR A 78 17.12 -13.16 -25.76
C TYR A 78 18.47 -13.68 -25.23
N CYS A 79 18.68 -13.62 -23.91
CA CYS A 79 19.91 -14.12 -23.28
C CYS A 79 20.04 -15.64 -23.35
N ARG A 80 18.93 -16.38 -23.28
CA ARG A 80 18.94 -17.85 -23.35
C ARG A 80 19.24 -18.35 -24.76
N ALA A 81 18.87 -17.59 -25.79
CA ALA A 81 19.21 -17.90 -27.18
C ALA A 81 20.71 -17.75 -27.46
N ASP A 82 21.36 -16.73 -26.87
CA ASP A 82 22.80 -16.50 -26.99
C ASP A 82 23.36 -15.79 -25.74
N PRO A 83 24.00 -16.54 -24.81
CA PRO A 83 24.53 -15.96 -23.58
C PRO A 83 25.56 -14.86 -23.81
N ALA A 84 26.25 -14.85 -24.96
CA ALA A 84 27.26 -13.86 -25.27
C ALA A 84 26.67 -12.45 -25.50
N ARG A 85 25.37 -12.35 -25.78
CA ARG A 85 24.68 -11.07 -25.96
C ARG A 85 24.37 -10.37 -24.64
N CYS A 86 24.41 -11.10 -23.53
CA CYS A 86 24.05 -10.57 -22.22
C CYS A 86 25.26 -10.35 -21.31
N PHE A 87 26.43 -10.07 -21.89
CA PHE A 87 27.58 -9.63 -21.10
C PHE A 87 27.36 -8.24 -20.51
N LEU A 88 27.67 -8.12 -19.23
CA LEU A 88 27.63 -6.86 -18.50
C LEU A 88 28.98 -6.15 -18.65
N VAL A 89 28.94 -4.85 -18.92
CA VAL A 89 30.11 -3.98 -18.98
C VAL A 89 29.98 -2.85 -17.96
N PRO A 90 31.10 -2.33 -17.43
CA PRO A 90 31.09 -1.18 -16.54
C PRO A 90 30.47 0.03 -17.25
N GLY A 91 29.57 0.70 -16.55
CA GLY A 91 28.89 1.86 -17.09
C GLY A 91 29.72 3.12 -17.19
N PRO A 92 29.30 4.06 -18.06
CA PRO A 92 29.99 5.32 -18.18
C PRO A 92 30.00 6.04 -16.83
N GLY A 93 31.19 6.50 -16.43
CA GLY A 93 31.39 7.15 -15.13
C GLY A 93 31.42 6.23 -13.92
N GLY A 94 31.53 4.90 -14.10
CA GLY A 94 31.53 3.93 -13.00
C GLY A 94 30.16 3.76 -12.33
N LEU A 95 29.10 4.21 -13.01
CA LEU A 95 27.72 4.15 -12.52
C LEU A 95 27.10 2.81 -12.91
N GLY A 96 27.45 1.78 -12.16
CA GLY A 96 26.85 0.44 -12.29
C GLY A 96 27.33 -0.35 -13.51
N GLU A 97 26.57 -1.38 -13.84
CA GLU A 97 26.79 -2.28 -14.97
C GLU A 97 25.66 -2.10 -15.98
N LEU A 98 25.96 -2.20 -17.28
CA LEU A 98 24.97 -2.22 -18.35
C LEU A 98 25.23 -3.41 -19.27
N TYR A 99 24.23 -3.81 -20.05
CA TYR A 99 24.45 -4.79 -21.09
C TYR A 99 25.31 -4.20 -22.21
N ALA A 100 26.26 -5.01 -22.71
CA ALA A 100 27.10 -4.66 -23.85
C ALA A 100 26.28 -4.59 -25.15
N ASP A 101 25.25 -5.43 -25.26
CA ASP A 101 24.30 -5.42 -26.38
C ASP A 101 23.22 -4.35 -26.15
N PRO A 102 23.03 -3.40 -27.09
CA PRO A 102 22.04 -2.34 -26.98
C PRO A 102 20.59 -2.87 -26.96
N GLU A 103 20.30 -4.00 -27.59
CA GLU A 103 18.97 -4.60 -27.59
C GLU A 103 18.64 -5.17 -26.20
N ALA A 104 19.57 -5.90 -25.59
CA ALA A 104 19.43 -6.39 -24.21
C ALA A 104 19.26 -5.24 -23.20
N GLU A 105 20.06 -4.17 -23.35
CA GLU A 105 19.94 -2.99 -22.50
C GLU A 105 18.57 -2.30 -22.68
N SER A 106 18.04 -2.24 -23.90
CA SER A 106 16.74 -1.62 -24.16
C SER A 106 15.59 -2.35 -23.44
N LEU A 107 15.58 -3.69 -23.48
CA LEU A 107 14.60 -4.53 -22.78
C LEU A 107 14.72 -4.38 -21.27
N PHE A 108 15.95 -4.33 -20.74
CA PHE A 108 16.19 -4.08 -19.32
C PHE A 108 15.69 -2.71 -18.88
N GLN A 109 15.94 -1.66 -19.65
CA GLN A 109 15.48 -0.31 -19.35
C GLN A 109 13.95 -0.21 -19.40
N GLU A 110 13.30 -0.93 -20.30
CA GLU A 110 11.84 -1.03 -20.35
C GLU A 110 11.26 -1.67 -19.09
N HIS A 111 11.80 -2.84 -18.70
CA HIS A 111 11.46 -3.49 -17.44
C HIS A 111 11.65 -2.55 -16.23
N ALA A 112 12.80 -1.89 -16.14
CA ALA A 112 13.12 -0.96 -15.04
C ALA A 112 12.19 0.27 -15.00
N ARG A 113 11.70 0.76 -16.14
CA ARG A 113 10.69 1.84 -16.17
C ARG A 113 9.34 1.35 -15.64
N SER A 114 8.92 0.15 -16.04
CA SER A 114 7.65 -0.44 -15.58
C SER A 114 7.67 -0.74 -14.08
N GLU A 115 8.77 -1.32 -13.57
CA GLU A 115 9.00 -1.54 -12.13
C GLU A 115 8.91 -0.24 -11.32
N ARG A 116 9.56 0.84 -11.77
CA ARG A 116 9.50 2.15 -11.09
C ARG A 116 8.07 2.68 -10.97
N ARG A 117 7.27 2.53 -12.02
CA ARG A 117 5.85 2.93 -11.99
C ARG A 117 5.03 2.03 -11.07
N ALA A 118 5.19 0.71 -11.17
CA ALA A 118 4.48 -0.24 -10.30
C ALA A 118 4.74 0.06 -8.82
N ARG A 119 5.98 0.35 -8.44
CA ARG A 119 6.34 0.76 -7.07
C ARG A 119 5.65 2.05 -6.63
N SER A 120 5.58 3.06 -7.50
CA SER A 120 4.89 4.32 -7.17
C SER A 120 3.39 4.11 -6.90
N PHE A 121 2.74 3.23 -7.68
CA PHE A 121 1.34 2.88 -7.46
C PHE A 121 1.13 2.08 -6.17
N LEU A 122 2.01 1.12 -5.86
CA LEU A 122 1.94 0.38 -4.59
C LEU A 122 2.10 1.29 -3.37
N LEU A 123 3.07 2.19 -3.41
CA LEU A 123 3.29 3.16 -2.33
C LEU A 123 2.08 4.09 -2.19
N GLY A 124 1.54 4.59 -3.29
CA GLY A 124 0.31 5.36 -3.29
C GLY A 124 -0.86 4.57 -2.67
N GLY A 125 -1.03 3.32 -3.07
CA GLY A 125 -2.10 2.45 -2.57
C GLY A 125 -2.00 2.18 -1.06
N GLN A 126 -0.80 1.96 -0.55
CA GLN A 126 -0.54 1.79 0.89
C GLN A 126 -0.82 3.07 1.68
N LEU A 127 -0.38 4.23 1.18
CA LEU A 127 -0.65 5.52 1.80
C LEU A 127 -2.16 5.83 1.82
N SER A 128 -2.86 5.57 0.72
CA SER A 128 -4.32 5.73 0.65
C SER A 128 -5.05 4.79 1.61
N LEU A 129 -4.59 3.55 1.75
CA LEU A 129 -5.18 2.60 2.71
C LEU A 129 -4.99 3.06 4.15
N LEU A 130 -3.79 3.53 4.49
CA LEU A 130 -3.47 4.05 5.81
C LEU A 130 -4.32 5.28 6.13
N ALA A 131 -4.48 6.19 5.17
CA ALA A 131 -5.37 7.34 5.31
C ALA A 131 -6.82 6.92 5.54
N ALA A 132 -7.34 5.97 4.74
CA ALA A 132 -8.69 5.45 4.89
C ALA A 132 -8.91 4.80 6.27
N GLY A 133 -7.96 3.97 6.73
CA GLY A 133 -8.00 3.34 8.05
C GLY A 133 -7.95 4.37 9.18
N THR A 134 -7.13 5.42 9.04
CA THR A 134 -7.05 6.50 10.04
C THR A 134 -8.35 7.29 10.11
N MET A 135 -8.94 7.64 8.97
CA MET A 135 -10.24 8.31 8.90
C MET A 135 -11.35 7.45 9.50
N PHE A 136 -11.34 6.14 9.23
CA PHE A 136 -12.29 5.21 9.82
C PHE A 136 -12.16 5.16 11.35
N LEU A 137 -10.93 5.14 11.88
CA LEU A 137 -10.72 5.16 13.33
C LEU A 137 -11.17 6.48 13.97
N ILE A 138 -10.93 7.63 13.31
CA ILE A 138 -11.40 8.94 13.80
C ILE A 138 -12.93 8.96 13.88
N ASP A 139 -13.61 8.48 12.83
CA ASP A 139 -15.07 8.37 12.78
C ASP A 139 -15.59 7.44 13.89
N LEU A 140 -14.96 6.27 14.07
CA LEU A 140 -15.36 5.29 15.09
C LEU A 140 -15.23 5.81 16.53
N VAL A 141 -14.20 6.60 16.82
CA VAL A 141 -13.97 7.16 18.16
C VAL A 141 -14.94 8.31 18.46
N HIS A 142 -15.41 9.05 17.45
CA HIS A 142 -16.26 10.23 17.65
C HIS A 142 -17.77 9.96 17.49
N ASP A 143 -18.16 9.11 16.53
CA ASP A 143 -19.57 8.82 16.20
C ASP A 143 -19.94 7.39 16.62
N GLY A 144 -19.70 7.06 17.89
CA GLY A 144 -20.04 5.76 18.48
C GLY A 144 -21.46 5.30 18.11
N ASP A 145 -21.53 4.17 17.39
CA ASP A 145 -22.68 3.28 17.26
C ASP A 145 -23.98 3.79 16.58
N ASP A 146 -23.92 4.59 15.50
CA ASP A 146 -25.08 4.72 14.59
C ASP A 146 -24.82 4.10 13.20
N PRO A 147 -24.94 2.76 13.06
CA PRO A 147 -24.74 2.06 11.79
C PRO A 147 -25.69 2.51 10.68
N ALA A 148 -26.80 3.18 11.02
CA ALA A 148 -27.76 3.72 10.05
C ALA A 148 -27.26 5.00 9.35
N LYS A 149 -26.24 5.70 9.90
CA LYS A 149 -25.64 6.90 9.29
C LYS A 149 -24.33 6.65 8.58
N THR A 150 -23.67 5.52 8.84
CA THR A 150 -22.28 5.26 8.41
C THR A 150 -22.16 4.85 6.93
N ILE A 151 -23.20 4.28 6.33
CA ILE A 151 -23.17 3.76 4.95
C ILE A 151 -23.97 4.69 4.03
N PRO A 152 -23.33 5.46 3.13
CA PRO A 152 -24.00 6.46 2.29
C PRO A 152 -24.99 5.87 1.26
N PHE A 153 -25.07 4.54 1.14
CA PHE A 153 -25.99 3.83 0.27
C PHE A 153 -26.50 2.55 0.94
N THR A 154 -27.62 2.62 1.68
CA THR A 154 -28.31 1.40 2.15
C THR A 154 -29.81 1.48 1.89
N PRO A 155 -30.32 0.84 0.82
CA PRO A 155 -31.55 0.09 0.92
C PRO A 155 -31.32 -1.23 1.70
N LEU A 156 -30.07 -1.66 1.91
CA LEU A 156 -29.72 -2.91 2.58
C LEU A 156 -29.59 -2.74 4.10
N GLU A 157 -30.60 -3.18 4.86
CA GLU A 157 -30.51 -3.37 6.31
C GLU A 157 -30.06 -4.82 6.58
N VAL A 158 -28.92 -4.98 7.25
CA VAL A 158 -28.46 -6.29 7.74
C VAL A 158 -28.92 -6.44 9.18
N TYR A 159 -29.76 -7.42 9.46
CA TYR A 159 -30.23 -7.72 10.81
C TYR A 159 -29.64 -9.05 11.30
N ALA A 160 -29.08 -9.01 12.50
CA ALA A 160 -28.57 -10.17 13.21
C ALA A 160 -29.33 -10.31 14.53
N THR A 161 -30.29 -11.23 14.57
CA THR A 161 -30.94 -11.70 15.81
C THR A 161 -30.30 -13.00 16.24
N ARG A 162 -30.40 -13.37 17.53
CA ARG A 162 -29.84 -14.64 18.08
C ARG A 162 -30.17 -15.91 17.27
N THR A 163 -31.22 -15.88 16.46
CA THR A 163 -31.71 -17.03 15.67
C THR A 163 -31.75 -16.78 14.16
N ARG A 164 -31.44 -15.57 13.67
CA ARG A 164 -31.49 -15.24 12.25
C ARG A 164 -30.44 -14.20 11.87
N LEU A 165 -29.69 -14.50 10.84
CA LEU A 165 -28.91 -13.54 10.07
C LEU A 165 -29.62 -13.35 8.74
N GLY A 166 -29.95 -12.11 8.39
CA GLY A 166 -30.65 -11.79 7.15
C GLY A 166 -30.30 -10.40 6.65
N PHE A 167 -30.59 -10.18 5.37
CA PHE A 167 -30.53 -8.87 4.75
C PHE A 167 -31.93 -8.52 4.24
N SER A 168 -32.39 -7.30 4.49
CA SER A 168 -33.60 -6.73 3.89
C SER A 168 -33.20 -5.61 2.94
N VAL A 169 -33.84 -5.57 1.77
CA VAL A 169 -33.69 -4.46 0.81
C VAL A 169 -34.96 -3.63 0.88
N ARG A 170 -34.85 -2.37 1.30
CA ARG A 170 -35.94 -1.40 1.40
C ARG A 170 -35.74 -0.34 0.33
N PHE A 171 -36.61 -0.36 -0.68
CA PHE A 171 -36.66 0.63 -1.75
C PHE A 171 -37.65 1.74 -1.40
#